data_AF-A0A3D1F7D9-F1
#
_entry.id   AF-A0A3D1F7D9-F1
#
_cell.length_a   1.000
_cell.length_b   1.000
_cell.length_c   1.000
_cell.angle_alpha   90.00
_cell.angle_beta   90.00
_cell.angle_gamma   90.00
#
_symmetry.space_group_name_H-M   'P 1'
#
loop_
_entity.id
_entity.type
_entity.pdbx_description
1 polymer ?
#
loop_
_entity_poly.entity_id
_entity_poly.type
_entity_poly.pdbx_seq_one_letter_code
_entity_poly.pdbx_strand_id
1 'polypeptide(L)'
;MDIEIFEVMKGKLNKKVIRVWGDSGALCRPYVTQFPIGTEWILALNGTGSKPGVESGYAISICGTYWLRVEEGIISGNIDNENNMDSVKELPLKDFRQYFASE
;
A
#
# COMPACT_ATOMS: atom_id res chain seq x y z
N MET A 1 -9.17 -7.54 -2.92
CA MET A 1 -8.95 -6.93 -4.24
C MET A 1 -7.82 -7.66 -4.95
N ASP A 2 -7.88 -7.73 -6.28
CA ASP A 2 -6.73 -8.12 -7.09
C ASP A 2 -6.08 -6.84 -7.63
N ILE A 3 -4.75 -6.75 -7.57
CA ILE A 3 -4.00 -5.59 -8.04
C ILE A 3 -2.92 -6.02 -9.03
N GLU A 4 -2.70 -5.19 -10.05
CA GLU A 4 -1.57 -5.30 -10.97
C GLU A 4 -0.34 -4.62 -10.35
N ILE A 5 0.82 -5.24 -10.51
CA ILE A 5 2.09 -4.76 -9.98
C ILE A 5 2.89 -4.10 -11.09
N PHE A 6 3.10 -2.79 -10.98
CA PHE A 6 3.97 -2.04 -11.89
C PHE A 6 5.43 -2.09 -11.46
N GLU A 7 5.70 -2.03 -10.15
CA GLU A 7 7.05 -1.95 -9.59
C GLU A 7 7.09 -2.57 -8.19
N VAL A 8 8.23 -3.17 -7.81
CA VAL A 8 8.51 -3.61 -6.44
C VAL A 8 9.65 -2.76 -5.90
N MET A 9 9.34 -1.82 -5.01
CA MET A 9 10.33 -0.89 -4.44
C MET A 9 11.15 -1.54 -3.32
N LYS A 10 10.57 -2.51 -2.58
CA LYS A 10 11.25 -3.25 -1.50
C LYS A 10 10.71 -4.66 -1.37
N GLY A 11 11.59 -5.60 -1.05
CA GLY A 11 11.25 -7.02 -0.92
C GLY A 11 11.27 -7.76 -2.25
N LYS A 12 10.60 -8.92 -2.32
CA LYS A 12 10.58 -9.76 -3.53
C LYS A 12 9.16 -10.19 -3.85
N LEU A 13 8.75 -9.95 -5.08
CA LEU A 13 7.45 -10.36 -5.59
C LEU A 13 7.57 -10.72 -7.08
N ASN A 14 7.22 -11.95 -7.43
CA ASN A 14 7.49 -12.52 -8.76
C ASN A 14 6.21 -12.66 -9.62
N LYS A 15 5.09 -12.09 -9.17
CA LYS A 15 3.78 -12.19 -9.83
C LYS A 15 3.35 -10.84 -10.37
N LYS A 16 2.74 -10.81 -11.56
CA LYS A 16 2.18 -9.58 -12.16
C LYS A 16 0.90 -9.12 -11.45
N VAL A 17 0.14 -10.05 -10.89
CA VAL A 17 -1.10 -9.79 -10.17
C VAL A 17 -1.08 -10.52 -8.84
N ILE A 18 -1.54 -9.85 -7.79
CA ILE A 18 -1.67 -10.45 -6.45
C ILE A 18 -3.03 -10.14 -5.81
N ARG A 19 -3.44 -11.04 -4.90
CA ARG A 19 -4.60 -10.84 -4.02
C ARG A 19 -4.18 -10.09 -2.75
N VAL A 20 -4.82 -8.95 -2.52
CA VAL A 20 -4.73 -8.19 -1.26
C VAL A 20 -6.09 -8.24 -0.54
N TRP A 21 -6.10 -8.75 0.68
CA TRP A 21 -7.29 -8.85 1.52
C TRP A 21 -7.53 -7.55 2.29
N GLY A 22 -8.71 -6.96 2.12
CA GLY A 22 -9.20 -5.84 2.93
C GLY A 22 -9.97 -6.32 4.16
N ASP A 23 -10.72 -5.41 4.76
CA ASP A 23 -11.60 -5.70 5.90
C ASP A 23 -12.96 -6.27 5.46
N SER A 24 -13.53 -7.12 6.32
CA SER A 24 -14.91 -7.60 6.31
C SER A 24 -15.76 -7.00 7.44
N GLY A 25 -15.27 -5.96 8.13
CA GLY A 25 -15.95 -5.19 9.18
C GLY A 25 -15.44 -5.43 10.62
N ALA A 26 -14.41 -6.25 10.80
CA ALA A 26 -13.90 -6.62 12.13
C ALA A 26 -12.38 -6.86 12.17
N LEU A 27 -11.68 -6.62 11.06
CA LEU A 27 -10.26 -6.87 10.90
C LEU A 27 -9.59 -5.53 10.70
N CYS A 28 -8.55 -5.20 11.47
CA CYS A 28 -7.82 -3.91 11.39
C CYS A 28 -7.11 -3.71 10.03
N ARG A 29 -7.91 -3.46 8.99
CA ARG A 29 -7.61 -3.34 7.58
C ARG A 29 -8.58 -2.30 6.98
N PRO A 30 -8.23 -1.64 5.89
CA PRO A 30 -9.14 -0.77 5.17
C PRO A 30 -10.15 -1.60 4.36
N TYR A 31 -11.34 -1.02 4.14
CA TYR A 31 -12.27 -1.52 3.14
C TYR A 31 -11.67 -1.38 1.75
N VAL A 32 -11.96 -2.36 0.86
CA VAL A 32 -11.44 -2.34 -0.51
C VAL A 32 -11.94 -1.13 -1.33
N THR A 33 -13.07 -0.53 -0.93
CA THR A 33 -13.62 0.70 -1.51
C THR A 33 -12.70 1.91 -1.35
N GLN A 34 -11.73 1.86 -0.42
CA GLN A 34 -10.67 2.85 -0.28
C GLN A 34 -9.74 2.92 -1.51
N PHE A 35 -9.71 1.87 -2.34
CA PHE A 35 -8.86 1.74 -3.52
C PHE A 35 -9.72 1.56 -4.78
N PRO A 36 -10.27 2.65 -5.36
CA PRO A 36 -11.14 2.56 -6.52
C PRO A 36 -10.45 1.92 -7.74
N ILE A 37 -11.22 1.24 -8.58
CA ILE A 37 -10.69 0.68 -9.84
C ILE A 37 -10.19 1.81 -10.74
N GLY A 38 -9.08 1.58 -11.45
CA GLY A 38 -8.47 2.56 -12.36
C GLY A 38 -7.58 3.59 -11.66
N THR A 39 -7.27 3.39 -10.37
CA THR A 39 -6.40 4.25 -9.59
C THR A 39 -5.08 3.56 -9.25
N GLU A 40 -4.01 4.34 -9.13
CA GLU A 40 -2.67 3.83 -8.84
C GLU A 40 -2.26 4.16 -7.40
N TRP A 41 -1.57 3.22 -6.75
CA TRP A 41 -1.18 3.31 -5.35
C TRP A 41 0.18 2.69 -5.10
N ILE A 42 0.94 3.28 -4.19
CA ILE A 42 2.06 2.60 -3.52
C ILE A 42 1.51 1.93 -2.28
N LEU A 43 1.79 0.63 -2.09
CA LEU A 43 1.28 -0.15 -0.97
C LEU A 43 2.42 -0.84 -0.22
N ALA A 44 2.44 -0.70 1.09
CA ALA A 44 3.27 -1.48 1.99
C ALA A 44 2.46 -2.66 2.55
N LEU A 45 2.67 -3.85 1.96
CA LEU A 45 1.85 -5.03 2.19
C LEU A 45 2.40 -5.94 3.28
N ASN A 46 1.51 -6.55 4.05
CA ASN A 46 1.82 -7.62 4.99
C ASN A 46 1.61 -8.99 4.31
N GLY A 47 2.59 -9.90 4.44
CA GLY A 47 2.58 -11.20 3.79
C GLY A 47 1.62 -12.22 4.40
N THR A 48 1.62 -13.45 3.87
CA THR A 48 0.79 -14.55 4.38
C THR A 48 1.09 -14.83 5.86
N GLY A 49 0.04 -15.09 6.65
CA GLY A 49 0.15 -15.34 8.10
C GLY A 49 0.37 -14.11 8.99
N SER A 50 0.60 -12.93 8.41
CA SER A 50 0.85 -11.69 9.18
C SER A 50 -0.41 -11.06 9.80
N LYS A 51 -1.60 -11.42 9.29
CA LYS A 51 -2.90 -10.92 9.74
C LYS A 51 -3.91 -12.08 9.82
N PRO A 52 -4.85 -12.10 10.79
CA PRO A 52 -5.81 -13.20 10.96
C PRO A 52 -6.66 -13.49 9.71
N GLY A 53 -6.76 -14.74 9.28
CA GLY A 53 -7.55 -15.11 8.10
C GLY A 53 -6.90 -14.79 6.75
N VAL A 54 -5.59 -14.49 6.72
CA VAL A 54 -4.79 -14.42 5.47
C VAL A 54 -3.97 -15.71 5.34
N GLU A 55 -4.64 -16.76 4.88
CA GLU A 55 -4.00 -18.08 4.64
C GLU A 55 -3.17 -18.11 3.35
N SER A 56 -3.48 -17.21 2.40
CA SER A 56 -2.68 -16.98 1.20
C SER A 56 -2.83 -15.55 0.68
N GLY A 57 -1.77 -15.03 0.06
CA GLY A 57 -1.73 -13.67 -0.46
C GLY A 57 -1.25 -12.66 0.58
N TYR A 58 -1.74 -11.43 0.46
CA TYR A 58 -1.28 -10.28 1.23
C TYR A 58 -2.45 -9.55 1.90
N ALA A 59 -2.16 -8.72 2.89
CA ALA A 59 -3.11 -7.78 3.47
C ALA A 59 -2.45 -6.43 3.69
N ILE A 60 -3.26 -5.42 4.00
CA ILE A 60 -2.79 -4.08 4.33
C ILE A 60 -3.38 -3.67 5.69
N SER A 61 -2.54 -3.10 6.55
CA SER A 61 -2.93 -2.67 7.88
C SER A 61 -3.59 -1.31 7.84
N ILE A 62 -4.71 -1.10 8.54
CA ILE A 62 -5.30 0.25 8.71
C ILE A 62 -4.60 1.07 9.81
N CYS A 63 -3.94 0.39 10.76
CA CYS A 63 -3.25 1.04 11.86
C CYS A 63 -1.85 1.43 11.41
N GLY A 64 -1.66 2.68 10.99
CA GLY A 64 -0.42 3.25 10.47
C GLY A 64 -0.55 3.73 9.03
N THR A 65 0.58 4.01 8.37
CA THR A 65 0.63 4.59 7.03
C THR A 65 1.19 3.58 6.04
N TYR A 66 0.30 2.91 5.31
CA TYR A 66 0.67 1.79 4.44
C TYR A 66 0.28 1.97 2.97
N TRP A 67 -0.27 3.13 2.61
CA TRP A 67 -0.60 3.43 1.23
C TRP A 67 -0.40 4.91 0.92
N LEU A 68 -0.03 5.16 -0.33
CA LEU A 68 0.06 6.50 -0.91
C LEU A 68 -0.65 6.45 -2.27
N ARG A 69 -1.46 7.46 -2.57
CA ARG A 69 -2.10 7.59 -3.87
C ARG A 69 -1.09 8.11 -4.88
N VAL A 70 -1.14 7.61 -6.12
CA VAL A 70 -0.35 8.13 -7.24
C VAL A 70 -1.27 8.76 -8.27
N GLU A 71 -1.00 10.02 -8.62
CA GLU A 71 -1.68 10.75 -9.69
C GLU A 71 -0.65 11.64 -10.40
N GLU A 72 -0.56 11.54 -11.73
CA GLU A 72 0.30 12.41 -12.57
C GLU A 72 1.77 12.50 -12.11
N GLY A 73 2.32 11.40 -11.57
CA GLY A 73 3.70 11.35 -11.08
C GLY A 73 3.91 12.00 -9.71
N ILE A 74 2.84 12.39 -9.02
CA ILE A 74 2.83 12.87 -7.64
C ILE A 74 2.26 11.77 -6.75
N ILE A 75 2.91 11.56 -5.60
CA ILE A 75 2.39 10.72 -4.52
C ILE A 75 1.68 11.60 -3.49
N SER A 76 0.57 11.15 -2.95
CA SER A 76 -0.15 11.85 -1.87
C SER A 76 -0.59 10.91 -0.76
N GLY A 77 -0.48 11.38 0.48
CA GLY A 77 -0.88 10.67 1.69
C GLY A 77 0.04 11.00 2.87
N ASN A 78 -0.03 10.20 3.93
CA ASN A 78 0.85 10.40 5.07
C ASN A 78 2.20 9.70 4.86
N ILE A 79 3.26 10.49 4.75
CA ILE A 79 4.61 10.03 4.40
C ILE A 79 5.51 9.90 5.65
N ASP A 80 5.44 10.86 6.57
CA ASP A 80 6.44 11.01 7.64
C ASP A 80 5.85 11.52 8.98
N ASN A 81 4.51 11.55 9.12
CA ASN A 81 3.87 12.07 10.33
C ASN A 81 3.23 10.95 11.15
N GLU A 82 4.03 10.37 12.03
CA GLU A 82 3.61 9.31 12.96
C GLU A 82 2.58 9.77 14.01
N ASN A 83 2.53 11.07 14.32
CA ASN A 83 1.66 11.63 15.36
C ASN A 83 0.29 12.06 14.82
N ASN A 84 0.13 12.15 13.50
CA ASN A 84 -1.13 12.50 12.86
C ASN A 84 -1.31 11.66 11.60
N MET A 85 -2.06 10.56 11.72
CA MET A 85 -2.35 9.65 10.61
C MET A 85 -3.09 10.32 9.45
N ASP A 86 -3.83 11.41 9.69
CA ASP A 86 -4.60 12.16 8.68
C ASP A 86 -3.76 13.23 7.97
N SER A 87 -2.48 13.37 8.32
CA SER A 87 -1.57 14.31 7.65
C SER A 87 -1.40 13.90 6.18
N VAL A 88 -1.72 14.81 5.26
CA VAL A 88 -1.47 14.60 3.83
C VAL A 88 -0.30 15.46 3.39
N LYS A 89 0.67 14.82 2.73
CA LYS A 89 1.78 15.46 2.04
C LYS A 89 1.82 14.97 0.60
N GLU A 90 2.38 15.81 -0.26
CA GLU A 90 2.62 15.49 -1.66
C GLU A 90 4.12 15.52 -1.94
N LEU A 91 4.57 14.59 -2.79
CA LEU A 91 5.96 14.51 -3.22
C LEU A 91 6.00 13.94 -4.66
N PRO A 92 6.95 14.35 -5.52
CA PRO A 92 7.18 13.65 -6.78
C PRO A 92 7.53 12.17 -6.56
N LEU A 93 6.89 11.28 -7.30
CA LEU A 93 7.15 9.83 -7.24
C LEU A 93 8.63 9.50 -7.50
N LYS A 94 9.30 10.28 -8.36
CA LYS A 94 10.74 10.15 -8.63
C LYS A 94 11.61 10.38 -7.39
N ASP A 95 11.21 11.29 -6.51
CA ASP A 95 11.96 11.63 -5.32
C ASP A 95 11.69 10.56 -4.24
N PHE A 96 10.45 10.08 -4.15
CA PHE A 96 10.10 8.96 -3.29
C PHE A 96 10.89 7.68 -3.60
N ARG A 97 11.12 7.37 -4.89
CA ARG A 97 11.93 6.21 -5.29
C ARG A 97 13.36 6.24 -4.74
N GLN A 98 13.92 7.42 -4.49
CA GLN A 98 15.29 7.55 -3.99
C GLN A 98 15.47 6.94 -2.59
N TYR A 99 14.40 6.85 -1.79
CA TYR A 99 14.43 6.18 -0.49
C TYR A 99 14.73 4.68 -0.56
N PHE A 100 14.58 4.06 -1.74
CA PHE A 100 14.76 2.62 -1.95
C PHE A 100 15.95 2.30 -2.87
N ALA A 101 16.63 3.32 -3.41
CA ALA A 101 17.71 3.14 -4.38
C ALA A 101 19.05 2.70 -3.78
N SER A 102 19.14 2.52 -2.45
CA SER A 102 20.37 2.23 -1.72
C SER A 102 20.48 0.82 -1.14
N GLU A 103 19.66 -0.14 -1.59
CA GLU A 103 19.71 -1.56 -1.14
C GLU A 103 20.52 -2.46 -2.09
#